data_AF-A0A6G0VRV9-F1
#
_entry.id   AF-A0A6G0VRV9-F1
#
_cell.length_a   1.000
_cell.length_b   1.000
_cell.length_c   1.000
_cell.angle_alpha   90.00
_cell.angle_beta   90.00
_cell.angle_gamma   90.00
#
_symmetry.space_group_name_H-M   'P 1'
#
loop_
_entity.id
_entity.type
_entity.pdbx_description
1 polymer ?
#
loop_
_entity_poly.entity_id
_entity_poly.type
_entity_poly.pdbx_seq_one_letter_code
_entity_poly.pdbx_strand_id
1 'polypeptide(L)'
;MQKQITLVGTLKKNKREIPPEFLPHKNKAVSSSIFGFQKDKMLTSYVPRKNKTVILLSTMHDKGSLDNFTKKPEIIMDYNSTKGGVDIVDKMCATYTVSRIMKRWPCVIFYSLMNIAGINAQVLYAFSKPNDAPNRRRIFKNTKKHMKINVLNDNIRITKS
;
A
#
# COMPACT_ATOMS: atom_id res chain seq x y z
N MET A 1 -11.96 -17.01 -16.39
CA MET A 1 -10.72 -16.45 -15.79
C MET A 1 -9.85 -17.61 -15.30
N GLN A 2 -8.60 -17.76 -15.78
CA GLN A 2 -7.69 -18.85 -15.39
C GLN A 2 -6.93 -18.58 -14.07
N LYS A 3 -7.09 -17.40 -13.46
CA LYS A 3 -6.54 -17.03 -12.15
C LYS A 3 -7.66 -16.42 -11.29
N GLN A 4 -7.82 -16.87 -10.06
CA GLN A 4 -8.78 -16.37 -9.06
C GLN A 4 -8.31 -15.04 -8.46
N ILE A 5 -8.13 -14.02 -9.30
CA ILE A 5 -7.67 -12.69 -8.86
C ILE A 5 -8.72 -11.68 -9.31
N THR A 6 -9.11 -10.79 -8.40
CA THR A 6 -9.99 -9.66 -8.68
C THR A 6 -9.19 -8.36 -8.74
N LEU A 7 -9.75 -7.35 -9.41
CA LEU A 7 -9.18 -6.02 -9.51
C LEU A 7 -10.15 -5.01 -8.87
N VAL A 8 -9.59 -4.03 -8.16
CA VAL A 8 -10.26 -2.79 -7.77
C VAL A 8 -9.25 -1.67 -7.99
N GLY A 9 -9.62 -0.63 -8.74
CA GLY A 9 -8.69 0.46 -8.99
C GLY A 9 -9.35 1.69 -9.60
N THR A 10 -8.63 2.81 -9.52
CA THR A 10 -9.06 4.07 -10.16
C THR A 10 -8.69 4.09 -11.63
N LEU A 11 -9.57 4.64 -12.46
CA LEU A 11 -9.31 4.91 -13.87
C LEU A 11 -9.07 6.39 -14.10
N LYS A 12 -8.10 6.70 -14.96
CA LYS A 12 -7.89 8.07 -15.43
C LYS A 12 -9.02 8.45 -16.39
N LYS A 13 -9.54 9.67 -16.26
CA LYS A 13 -10.64 10.21 -17.08
C LYS A 13 -10.38 10.28 -18.60
N ASN A 14 -9.13 10.15 -19.02
CA ASN A 14 -8.73 10.25 -20.44
C ASN A 14 -8.78 8.90 -21.19
N LYS A 15 -9.34 7.86 -20.56
CA LYS A 15 -9.50 6.55 -21.17
C LYS A 15 -10.72 6.57 -22.11
N ARG A 16 -10.52 6.13 -23.36
CA ARG A 16 -11.52 6.18 -24.44
C ARG A 16 -12.68 5.23 -24.18
N GLU A 17 -12.46 4.22 -23.36
CA GLU A 17 -13.40 3.17 -22.99
C GLU A 17 -14.42 3.65 -21.94
N ILE A 18 -14.22 4.84 -21.35
CA ILE A 18 -15.12 5.40 -20.35
C ILE A 18 -16.25 6.15 -21.07
N PRO A 19 -17.52 5.77 -20.84
CA PRO A 19 -18.65 6.48 -21.43
C PRO A 19 -18.72 7.94 -20.93
N PRO A 20 -19.16 8.90 -21.76
CA PRO A 20 -19.24 10.32 -21.38
C PRO A 20 -20.04 10.58 -20.10
N GLU A 21 -21.04 9.76 -19.81
CA GLU A 21 -21.89 9.81 -18.63
C GLU A 21 -21.10 9.59 -17.33
N PHE A 22 -19.95 8.91 -17.38
CA PHE A 22 -19.07 8.66 -16.23
C PHE A 22 -18.03 9.77 -16.04
N LEU A 23 -17.87 10.67 -17.01
CA LEU A 23 -16.91 11.76 -16.94
C LEU A 23 -17.39 12.91 -16.03
N PRO A 24 -16.48 13.78 -15.54
CA PRO A 24 -16.87 14.95 -14.76
C PRO A 24 -17.76 15.90 -15.58
N HIS A 25 -18.90 16.27 -15.03
CA HIS A 25 -19.83 17.23 -15.63
C HIS A 25 -20.33 18.23 -14.59
N LYS A 26 -20.56 19.49 -14.97
CA LYS A 26 -20.98 20.57 -14.04
C LYS A 26 -22.34 20.30 -13.40
N ASN A 27 -23.20 19.56 -14.10
CA ASN A 27 -24.58 19.27 -13.68
C ASN A 27 -24.69 18.08 -12.72
N LYS A 28 -23.59 17.36 -12.41
CA LYS A 28 -23.65 16.24 -11.47
C LYS A 28 -23.72 16.75 -10.04
N ALA A 29 -24.69 16.23 -9.29
CA ALA A 29 -24.84 16.51 -7.86
C ALA A 29 -23.64 15.96 -7.07
N VAL A 30 -23.23 16.67 -6.02
CA VAL A 30 -22.21 16.17 -5.08
C VAL A 30 -22.78 14.96 -4.34
N SER A 31 -21.91 13.98 -4.08
CA SER A 31 -22.26 12.67 -3.50
C SER A 31 -23.16 11.79 -4.37
N SER A 32 -23.37 12.14 -5.64
CA SER A 32 -24.02 11.25 -6.60
C SER A 32 -23.05 10.17 -7.12
N SER A 33 -23.63 9.02 -7.48
CA SER A 33 -22.92 7.87 -8.01
C SER A 33 -23.63 7.34 -9.25
N ILE A 34 -22.87 6.93 -10.26
CA ILE A 34 -23.35 6.24 -11.46
C ILE A 34 -22.62 4.91 -11.55
N PHE A 35 -23.38 3.85 -11.86
CA PHE A 35 -22.86 2.49 -11.97
C PHE A 35 -23.10 1.96 -13.38
N GLY A 36 -22.10 1.30 -13.93
CA GLY A 36 -22.16 0.62 -15.22
C GLY A 36 -21.69 -0.81 -15.03
N PHE A 37 -22.42 -1.76 -15.61
CA PHE A 37 -22.14 -3.18 -15.45
C PHE A 37 -21.88 -3.80 -16.82
N GLN A 38 -20.81 -4.56 -16.93
CA GLN A 38 -20.50 -5.32 -18.13
C GLN A 38 -19.91 -6.67 -17.73
N LYS A 39 -20.69 -7.74 -17.94
CA LYS A 39 -20.31 -9.12 -17.58
C LYS A 39 -19.90 -9.20 -16.09
N ASP A 40 -18.61 -9.38 -15.85
CA ASP A 40 -17.92 -9.57 -14.58
C ASP A 40 -17.21 -8.29 -14.09
N LYS A 41 -17.61 -7.13 -14.63
CA LYS A 41 -16.98 -5.84 -14.34
C LYS A 41 -18.02 -4.80 -14.00
N MET A 42 -17.64 -3.96 -13.04
CA MET A 42 -18.41 -2.83 -12.58
C MET A 42 -17.57 -1.55 -12.70
N LEU A 43 -18.12 -0.57 -13.39
CA LEU A 43 -17.59 0.79 -13.49
C LEU A 43 -18.41 1.70 -12.58
N THR A 44 -17.74 2.52 -11.78
CA THR A 44 -18.38 3.47 -10.87
C THR A 44 -17.85 4.87 -11.10
N SER A 45 -18.74 5.84 -11.28
CA SER A 45 -18.42 7.28 -11.27
C SER A 45 -19.02 7.90 -10.02
N TYR A 46 -18.19 8.36 -9.08
CA TYR A 46 -18.61 9.05 -7.87
C TYR A 46 -18.16 10.50 -7.87
N VAL A 47 -19.01 11.41 -7.39
CA VAL A 47 -18.73 12.85 -7.33
C VAL A 47 -18.45 13.29 -5.88
N PRO A 48 -17.21 13.21 -5.38
CA PRO A 48 -16.92 13.61 -4.00
C PRO A 48 -17.05 15.11 -3.75
N ARG A 49 -16.84 15.95 -4.78
CA ARG A 49 -16.89 17.42 -4.71
C ARG A 49 -17.35 17.98 -6.05
N LYS A 50 -17.87 19.21 -6.05
CA LYS A 50 -18.31 19.90 -7.27
C LYS A 50 -17.19 19.90 -8.33
N ASN A 51 -17.54 19.57 -9.57
CA ASN A 51 -16.63 19.46 -10.71
C ASN A 51 -15.49 18.41 -10.57
N LYS A 52 -15.54 17.52 -9.57
CA LYS A 52 -14.58 16.43 -9.42
C LYS A 52 -15.31 15.09 -9.40
N THR A 53 -14.84 14.16 -10.24
CA THR A 53 -15.37 12.80 -10.32
C THR A 53 -14.22 11.81 -10.17
N VAL A 54 -14.45 10.79 -9.36
CA VAL A 54 -13.57 9.64 -9.21
C VAL A 54 -14.21 8.48 -9.96
N ILE A 55 -13.45 7.87 -10.86
CA ILE A 55 -13.90 6.74 -11.66
C ILE A 55 -13.16 5.50 -11.16
N LEU A 56 -13.89 4.46 -10.81
CA LEU A 56 -13.34 3.18 -10.36
C LEU A 56 -13.83 2.04 -11.23
N LEU A 57 -12.95 1.08 -11.46
CA LEU A 57 -13.25 -0.20 -12.09
C LEU A 57 -13.04 -1.30 -11.07
N SER A 58 -13.98 -2.21 -10.98
CA SER A 58 -13.84 -3.42 -10.19
C SER A 58 -14.32 -4.66 -10.93
N THR A 59 -13.65 -5.79 -10.68
CA THR A 59 -14.12 -7.14 -11.02
C THR A 59 -14.46 -7.96 -9.79
N MET A 60 -14.50 -7.32 -8.62
CA MET A 60 -14.85 -7.91 -7.33
C MET A 60 -16.32 -7.65 -6.97
N HIS A 61 -16.86 -6.51 -7.42
CA HIS A 61 -18.21 -6.06 -7.13
C HIS A 61 -19.13 -6.35 -8.31
N ASP A 62 -20.31 -6.90 -8.02
CA ASP A 62 -21.37 -7.21 -8.99
C ASP A 62 -22.58 -6.26 -8.87
N LYS A 63 -22.65 -5.45 -7.80
CA LYS A 63 -23.79 -4.57 -7.49
C LYS A 63 -23.37 -3.16 -7.10
N GLY A 64 -24.24 -2.20 -7.41
CA GLY A 64 -24.13 -0.77 -7.10
C GLY A 64 -24.57 -0.43 -5.69
N SER A 65 -23.97 -1.06 -4.69
CA SER A 65 -24.31 -0.83 -3.28
C SER A 65 -23.72 0.49 -2.75
N LEU A 66 -24.51 1.14 -1.89
CA LEU A 66 -24.13 2.33 -1.15
C LEU A 66 -24.11 1.99 0.34
N ASP A 67 -23.11 2.50 1.04
CA ASP A 67 -23.05 2.39 2.50
C ASP A 67 -24.18 3.21 3.14
N ASN A 68 -24.89 2.59 4.09
CA ASN A 68 -26.07 3.17 4.73
C ASN A 68 -25.76 4.47 5.51
N PHE A 69 -24.55 4.61 6.05
CA PHE A 69 -24.17 5.75 6.88
C PHE A 69 -23.57 6.89 6.05
N THR A 70 -22.59 6.57 5.22
CA THR A 70 -21.82 7.56 4.46
C THR A 70 -22.43 7.89 3.10
N LYS A 71 -23.37 7.07 2.62
CA LYS A 71 -23.97 7.12 1.27
C LYS A 71 -22.92 7.07 0.15
N LYS A 72 -21.74 6.52 0.45
CA LYS A 72 -20.66 6.33 -0.53
C LYS A 72 -20.79 4.95 -1.17
N PRO A 73 -20.39 4.80 -2.44
CA PRO A 73 -20.23 3.48 -3.05
C PRO A 73 -19.32 2.58 -2.23
N GLU A 74 -19.73 1.33 -1.99
CA GLU A 74 -18.92 0.34 -1.26
C GLU A 74 -17.55 0.14 -1.92
N ILE A 75 -17.50 0.08 -3.26
CA ILE A 75 -16.25 0.04 -4.04
C ILE A 75 -15.24 1.14 -3.66
N ILE A 76 -15.71 2.33 -3.26
CA ILE A 76 -14.83 3.43 -2.84
C ILE A 76 -14.31 3.20 -1.43
N MET A 77 -15.13 2.63 -0.56
CA MET A 77 -14.73 2.26 0.80
C MET A 77 -13.66 1.16 0.73
N ASP A 78 -13.90 0.13 -0.06
CA ASP A 78 -12.97 -0.99 -0.28
C ASP A 78 -11.67 -0.51 -0.91
N TYR A 79 -11.74 0.31 -1.96
CA TYR A 79 -10.56 0.92 -2.55
C TYR A 79 -9.77 1.75 -1.53
N ASN A 80 -10.44 2.57 -0.72
CA ASN A 80 -9.76 3.41 0.26
C ASN A 80 -9.12 2.61 1.40
N SER A 81 -9.72 1.48 1.80
CA SER A 81 -9.17 0.59 2.82
C SER A 81 -7.89 -0.11 2.37
N THR A 82 -7.77 -0.41 1.07
CA THR A 82 -6.68 -1.23 0.51
C THR A 82 -5.58 -0.43 -0.17
N LYS A 83 -5.90 0.72 -0.78
CA LYS A 83 -4.93 1.52 -1.58
C LYS A 83 -3.68 1.97 -0.82
N GLY A 84 -3.73 2.03 0.51
CA GLY A 84 -2.66 2.58 1.34
C GLY A 84 -1.49 1.63 1.62
N GLY A 85 -1.60 0.34 1.27
CA GLY A 85 -0.60 -0.66 1.64
C GLY A 85 0.83 -0.31 1.19
N VAL A 86 0.99 0.06 -0.08
CA VAL A 86 2.30 0.44 -0.65
C VAL A 86 2.81 1.76 -0.07
N ASP A 87 1.96 2.79 -0.03
CA ASP A 87 2.32 4.11 0.52
C ASP A 87 2.81 4.03 1.98
N ILE A 88 2.21 3.13 2.77
CA ILE A 88 2.61 2.89 4.16
C ILE A 88 4.02 2.26 4.22
N VAL A 89 4.28 1.26 3.38
CA VAL A 89 5.61 0.62 3.28
C VAL A 89 6.66 1.63 2.82
N ASP A 90 6.36 2.44 1.80
CA ASP A 90 7.25 3.49 1.30
C ASP A 90 7.56 4.54 2.36
N LYS A 91 6.53 4.98 3.10
CA LYS A 91 6.71 5.89 4.25
C LYS A 91 7.60 5.28 5.32
N MET A 92 7.44 3.99 5.64
CA MET A 92 8.30 3.29 6.60
C MET A 92 9.73 3.17 6.10
N CYS A 93 9.93 2.86 4.82
CA CYS A 93 11.24 2.82 4.18
C CYS A 93 11.94 4.19 4.24
N ALA A 94 11.22 5.29 3.95
CA ALA A 94 11.78 6.64 4.00
C ALA A 94 12.11 7.10 5.43
N THR A 95 11.20 6.85 6.38
CA THR A 95 11.37 7.30 7.78
C THR A 95 12.54 6.58 8.48
N TYR A 96 12.77 5.32 8.15
CA TYR A 96 13.76 4.47 8.82
C TYR A 96 14.78 3.89 7.83
N THR A 97 15.17 4.70 6.84
CA THR A 97 16.09 4.27 5.79
C THR A 97 17.49 3.99 6.33
N VAL A 98 18.10 2.92 5.85
CA VAL A 98 19.52 2.59 6.04
C VAL A 98 20.39 3.06 4.88
N SER A 99 19.78 3.68 3.86
CA SER A 99 20.47 4.14 2.66
C SER A 99 21.47 5.24 2.97
N ARG A 100 22.64 5.16 2.30
CA ARG A 100 23.68 6.19 2.34
C ARG A 100 23.84 6.82 0.96
N ILE A 101 24.21 8.10 0.92
CA ILE A 101 24.56 8.79 -0.32
C ILE A 101 25.80 8.10 -0.91
N MET A 102 25.65 7.54 -2.11
CA MET A 102 26.71 6.81 -2.82
C MET A 102 26.61 7.06 -4.32
N LYS A 103 27.76 7.08 -5.01
CA LYS A 103 27.84 7.26 -6.48
C LYS A 103 27.65 5.96 -7.27
N ARG A 104 27.38 4.83 -6.60
CA ARG A 104 27.27 3.50 -7.20
C ARG A 104 25.81 3.04 -7.11
N TRP A 105 25.12 2.96 -8.26
CA TRP A 105 23.72 2.52 -8.31
C TRP A 105 23.44 1.13 -7.70
N PRO A 106 24.35 0.13 -7.73
CA PRO A 106 24.07 -1.17 -7.10
C PRO A 106 23.89 -1.05 -5.59
N CYS A 107 24.60 -0.12 -4.94
CA CYS A 107 24.45 0.13 -3.51
C CYS A 107 23.05 0.68 -3.16
N VAL A 108 22.41 1.41 -4.08
CA VAL A 108 21.04 1.90 -3.89
C VAL A 108 20.06 0.74 -3.80
N ILE A 109 20.18 -0.25 -4.69
CA ILE A 109 19.37 -1.46 -4.67
C ILE A 109 19.60 -2.25 -3.39
N PHE A 110 20.88 -2.43 -3.00
CA PHE A 110 21.23 -3.12 -1.77
C PHE A 110 20.56 -2.50 -0.53
N TYR A 111 20.61 -1.17 -0.38
CA TYR A 111 19.96 -0.51 0.75
C TYR A 111 18.43 -0.57 0.68
N SER A 112 17.84 -0.50 -0.51
CA SER A 112 16.40 -0.70 -0.70
C SER A 112 15.96 -2.10 -0.25
N LEU A 113 16.71 -3.14 -0.63
CA LEU A 113 16.47 -4.52 -0.19
C LEU A 113 16.60 -4.66 1.33
N MET A 114 17.62 -4.06 1.94
CA MET A 114 17.78 -4.03 3.40
C MET A 114 16.60 -3.35 4.10
N ASN A 115 16.11 -2.22 3.56
CA ASN A 115 14.95 -1.52 4.11
C ASN A 115 13.70 -2.41 4.07
N ILE A 116 13.42 -3.07 2.94
CA ILE A 116 12.27 -3.98 2.78
C ILE A 116 12.40 -5.20 3.70
N ALA A 117 13.57 -5.85 3.73
CA ALA A 117 13.85 -6.99 4.59
C ALA A 117 13.61 -6.65 6.07
N GLY A 118 13.99 -5.45 6.50
CA GLY A 118 13.72 -4.96 7.84
C GLY A 118 12.24 -4.76 8.18
N ILE A 119 11.39 -4.43 7.19
CA ILE A 119 9.94 -4.29 7.41
C ILE A 119 9.37 -5.69 7.56
N ASN A 120 9.70 -6.58 6.63
CA ASN A 120 9.23 -7.96 6.63
C ASN A 120 9.63 -8.71 7.91
N ALA A 121 10.87 -8.55 8.38
CA ALA A 121 11.33 -9.12 9.64
C ALA A 121 10.53 -8.60 10.85
N GLN A 122 10.15 -7.32 10.85
CA GLN A 122 9.31 -6.77 11.91
C GLN A 122 7.89 -7.33 11.86
N VAL A 123 7.31 -7.45 10.67
CA VAL A 123 5.98 -8.04 10.47
C VAL A 123 5.97 -9.48 10.99
N LEU A 124 6.95 -10.30 10.60
CA LEU A 124 7.10 -11.68 11.08
C LEU A 124 7.28 -11.77 12.60
N TYR A 125 8.10 -10.90 13.18
CA TYR A 125 8.28 -10.85 14.64
C TYR A 125 6.98 -10.50 15.36
N ALA A 126 6.23 -9.50 14.87
CA ALA A 126 4.96 -9.10 15.45
C ALA A 126 3.90 -10.22 15.37
N PHE A 127 3.88 -10.98 14.27
CA PHE A 127 3.03 -12.17 14.15
C PHE A 127 3.43 -13.28 15.12
N SER A 128 4.73 -13.50 15.33
CA SER A 128 5.22 -14.55 16.25
C SER A 128 5.04 -14.19 17.73
N LYS A 129 5.09 -12.89 18.07
CA LYS A 129 4.98 -12.40 19.46
C LYS A 129 4.00 -11.21 19.56
N PRO A 130 2.68 -11.48 19.55
CA PRO A 130 1.67 -10.42 19.55
C PRO A 130 1.67 -9.59 20.85
N ASN A 131 1.93 -10.22 22.00
CA ASN A 131 1.94 -9.55 23.32
C ASN A 131 3.22 -8.73 23.58
N ASP A 132 4.28 -9.00 22.83
CA ASP A 132 5.60 -8.34 22.92
C ASP A 132 5.91 -7.55 21.65
N ALA A 133 4.89 -7.26 20.84
CA ALA A 133 5.06 -6.57 19.57
C ALA A 133 5.69 -5.19 19.82
N PRO A 134 6.92 -4.94 19.34
CA PRO A 134 7.58 -3.69 19.62
C PRO A 134 6.84 -2.58 18.87
N ASN A 135 6.50 -1.51 19.58
CA ASN A 135 5.75 -0.35 19.06
C ASN A 135 6.40 0.39 17.86
N ARG A 136 7.57 -0.06 17.40
CA ARG A 136 8.31 0.28 16.16
C ARG A 136 9.66 -0.44 16.22
N ARG A 137 10.26 -0.78 15.07
CA ARG A 137 11.61 -1.38 14.84
C ARG A 137 12.64 -1.26 15.99
N ARG A 138 12.38 -1.89 17.13
CA ARG A 138 13.34 -2.11 18.23
C ARG A 138 14.22 -3.31 17.92
N ILE A 139 13.79 -4.14 16.96
CA ILE A 139 14.53 -5.29 16.44
C ILE A 139 15.92 -4.85 15.97
N PHE A 140 16.04 -3.76 15.19
CA PHE A 140 17.35 -3.25 14.77
C PHE A 140 18.22 -2.67 15.89
N LYS A 141 17.63 -2.20 17.00
CA LYS A 141 18.41 -1.78 18.17
C LYS A 141 18.98 -3.00 18.92
N ASN A 142 18.18 -4.06 19.05
CA ASN A 142 18.60 -5.29 19.73
C ASN A 142 19.55 -6.13 18.85
N THR A 143 19.30 -6.26 17.54
CA THR A 143 20.22 -6.97 16.63
C THR A 143 21.54 -6.22 16.45
N LYS A 144 21.57 -4.88 16.47
CA LYS A 144 22.83 -4.12 16.52
C LYS A 144 23.67 -4.45 17.76
N LYS A 145 23.04 -4.68 18.92
CA LYS A 145 23.76 -5.15 20.13
C LYS A 145 24.32 -6.56 19.92
N HIS A 146 23.50 -7.50 19.45
CA HIS A 146 23.94 -8.89 19.24
C HIS A 146 25.03 -9.02 18.16
N MET A 147 24.90 -8.34 17.01
CA MET A 147 25.94 -8.33 15.97
C MET A 147 27.23 -7.67 16.44
N LYS A 148 27.15 -6.55 17.17
CA LYS A 148 28.35 -5.92 17.75
C LYS A 148 29.05 -6.85 18.72
N ILE A 149 28.30 -7.52 19.61
CA ILE A 149 28.87 -8.45 20.59
C ILE A 149 29.56 -9.63 19.89
N ASN A 150 28.96 -10.20 18.84
CA ASN A 150 29.58 -11.30 18.10
C ASN A 150 30.84 -10.86 17.36
N VAL A 151 30.82 -9.72 16.66
CA VAL A 151 32.00 -9.18 15.97
C VAL A 151 33.11 -8.78 16.96
N LEU A 152 32.76 -8.23 18.13
CA LEU A 152 33.72 -7.95 19.21
C LEU A 152 34.31 -9.24 19.77
N ASN A 153 33.49 -10.28 20.00
CA ASN A 153 33.97 -11.56 20.51
C ASN A 153 34.84 -12.32 19.50
N ASP A 154 34.56 -12.20 18.20
CA ASP A 154 35.38 -12.77 17.13
C ASP A 154 36.72 -12.02 16.99
N ASN A 155 36.72 -10.70 17.20
CA ASN A 155 37.95 -9.88 17.19
C ASN A 155 38.79 -9.98 18.48
N ILE A 156 38.25 -10.54 19.58
CA ILE A 156 38.96 -10.69 20.87
C ILE A 156 39.64 -12.08 21.01
N ARG A 157 39.50 -12.99 20.02
CA ARG A 157 40.03 -14.36 20.13
C ARG A 157 41.52 -14.57 19.78
N ILE A 158 42.31 -13.55 19.42
CA ILE A 158 43.77 -13.67 19.22
C ILE A 158 44.37 -12.31 19.61
N THR A 159 45.03 -12.12 20.76
CA THR A 159 46.38 -12.61 21.11
C THR A 159 46.53 -12.72 22.64
N LYS A 160 46.87 -13.90 23.16
CA LYS A 160 47.68 -14.02 24.37
C LYS A 160 49.05 -14.53 23.92
N SER A 161 50.06 -13.66 24.02
CA SER A 161 51.46 -14.07 24.19
C SER A 161 51.68 -14.45 25.65
#